data_AF-A0A6S6SZY8-F1
#
_entry.id   AF-A0A6S6SZY8-F1
#
_cell.length_a   1.000
_cell.length_b   1.000
_cell.length_c   1.000
_cell.angle_alpha   90.00
_cell.angle_beta   90.00
_cell.angle_gamma   90.00
#
_symmetry.space_group_name_H-M   'P 1'
#
loop_
_entity.id
_entity.type
_entity.pdbx_description
1 polymer ?
#
loop_
_entity_poly.entity_id
_entity_poly.type
_entity_poly.pdbx_seq_one_letter_code
_entity_poly.pdbx_strand_id
1 'polypeptide(L)'
;MSNKAYYHSPVSQFLKTSTEEIRGTITNSHKQAIEYDQTRAWMGQIENLQEQLKDFEDSYVCFELLIPRMGKRADVVLLHKGLIFVLEYKVGAKTYDSADKRQALGYALDLKHFHSTSHDRVMIPVLIATKAQTVTITIEEGDSDVAEVINSNGENLHEIITECEQHFSSTPSLNSEEWLAGPYRPTPTIIEAAKALYANHDVKDISRSDAGAINLAKTSKQLQEIITSSRLNKQKSICFVTGVPGAGKTLVGLNIATSHSNGDDDFAVFLSGNGPLVNVMQEALAKDENKRNPSIKMPDARTKAKASIQNIHHFRDESLRNTEAPVENVVIFDEAQRAWNRDEMRNAMVERQHLTWDQSEPEFLISVMDRHADWCVIIALIGGGQEIKRGEAGLQGWISALEKSFQKWHIFYSLELKQPGYTKTPEGLNFFEHSTQATSLKNLHLATSMRSF
;
A
#
# COMPACT_ATOMS: atom_id res chain seq x y z
N MET A 1 -2.46 -18.89 -9.23
CA MET A 1 -1.65 -18.09 -8.29
C MET A 1 -1.25 -16.82 -9.02
N SER A 2 -1.64 -15.64 -8.52
CA SER A 2 -1.26 -14.37 -9.17
C SER A 2 0.24 -14.15 -8.96
N ASN A 3 1.00 -14.24 -10.04
CA ASN A 3 2.46 -14.20 -10.01
C ASN A 3 2.97 -12.80 -9.59
N LYS A 4 3.88 -12.71 -8.61
CA LYS A 4 4.44 -11.43 -8.11
C LYS A 4 5.30 -10.75 -9.18
N ALA A 5 6.09 -11.53 -9.90
CA ALA A 5 6.74 -11.14 -11.14
C ALA A 5 5.95 -11.71 -12.34
N TYR A 6 5.91 -11.01 -13.47
CA TYR A 6 5.25 -11.58 -14.66
C TYR A 6 6.10 -12.68 -15.30
N TYR A 7 7.42 -12.57 -15.21
CA TYR A 7 8.37 -13.63 -15.53
C TYR A 7 9.46 -13.63 -14.47
N HIS A 8 9.90 -14.79 -14.03
CA HIS A 8 11.08 -14.90 -13.17
C HIS A 8 11.74 -16.27 -13.35
N SER A 9 13.06 -16.32 -13.20
CA SER A 9 13.82 -17.56 -13.34
C SER A 9 15.27 -17.40 -12.85
N PRO A 10 15.99 -18.51 -12.59
CA PRO A 10 17.44 -18.48 -12.53
C PRO A 10 18.01 -17.98 -13.86
N VAL A 11 19.09 -17.20 -13.81
CA VAL A 11 19.70 -16.60 -15.02
C VAL A 11 20.17 -17.67 -16.00
N SER A 12 20.70 -18.79 -15.52
CA SER A 12 21.04 -19.95 -16.36
C SER A 12 19.87 -20.48 -17.22
N GLN A 13 18.62 -20.34 -16.76
CA GLN A 13 17.43 -20.66 -17.55
C GLN A 13 17.02 -19.48 -18.44
N PHE A 14 17.02 -18.27 -17.90
CA PHE A 14 16.71 -17.04 -18.66
C PHE A 14 17.54 -16.90 -19.93
N LEU A 15 18.85 -17.23 -19.88
CA LEU A 15 19.75 -17.20 -21.03
C LEU A 15 19.44 -18.26 -22.10
N LYS A 16 18.72 -19.33 -21.74
CA LYS A 16 18.34 -20.43 -22.66
C LYS A 16 16.93 -20.25 -23.23
N THR A 17 16.09 -19.47 -22.57
CA THR A 17 14.73 -19.16 -23.02
C THR A 17 14.77 -18.09 -24.11
N SER A 18 14.01 -18.26 -25.20
CA SER A 18 13.98 -17.26 -26.26
C SER A 18 13.27 -15.97 -25.80
N THR A 19 13.66 -14.85 -26.39
CA THR A 19 13.03 -13.54 -26.16
C THR A 19 11.51 -13.59 -26.38
N GLU A 20 11.05 -14.30 -27.40
CA GLU A 20 9.64 -14.44 -27.74
C GLU A 20 8.85 -15.20 -26.67
N GLU A 21 9.45 -16.24 -26.07
CA GLU A 21 8.82 -17.04 -25.01
C GLU A 21 8.73 -16.25 -23.71
N ILE A 22 9.80 -15.53 -23.34
CA ILE A 22 9.80 -14.63 -22.18
C ILE A 22 8.76 -13.53 -22.37
N ARG A 23 8.78 -12.87 -23.54
CA ARG A 23 7.77 -11.85 -23.91
C ARG A 23 6.37 -12.42 -23.85
N GLY A 24 6.15 -13.63 -24.37
CA GLY A 24 4.84 -14.30 -24.34
C GLY A 24 4.35 -14.52 -22.90
N THR A 25 5.25 -14.90 -22.00
CA THR A 25 4.96 -15.07 -20.57
C THR A 25 4.58 -13.75 -19.90
N ILE A 26 5.33 -12.68 -20.17
CA ILE A 26 5.05 -11.33 -19.66
C ILE A 26 3.69 -10.84 -20.18
N THR A 27 3.48 -10.96 -21.49
CA THR A 27 2.25 -10.57 -22.21
C THR A 27 1.02 -11.28 -21.63
N ASN A 28 1.09 -12.59 -21.43
CA ASN A 28 -0.02 -13.39 -20.88
C ASN A 28 -0.38 -13.00 -19.44
N SER A 29 0.57 -12.42 -18.71
CA SER A 29 0.37 -11.94 -17.34
C SER A 29 -0.15 -10.50 -17.30
N HIS A 30 -0.03 -9.75 -18.40
CA HIS A 30 -0.52 -8.38 -18.54
C HIS A 30 -2.03 -8.38 -18.81
N LYS A 31 -2.80 -7.63 -18.01
CA LYS A 31 -4.27 -7.70 -18.01
C LYS A 31 -4.96 -6.63 -18.87
N GLN A 32 -4.22 -5.64 -19.35
CA GLN A 32 -4.73 -4.55 -20.20
C GLN A 32 -4.29 -4.73 -21.65
N ALA A 33 -5.00 -4.07 -22.58
CA ALA A 33 -4.61 -4.00 -23.98
C ALA A 33 -3.16 -3.53 -24.09
N ILE A 34 -2.30 -4.40 -24.63
CA ILE A 34 -0.87 -4.14 -24.77
C ILE A 34 -0.68 -3.27 -26.00
N GLU A 35 -0.02 -2.13 -25.82
CA GLU A 35 0.37 -1.28 -26.93
C GLU A 35 1.62 -1.84 -27.62
N TYR A 36 1.69 -1.68 -28.94
CA TYR A 36 2.79 -2.21 -29.75
C TYR A 36 4.18 -1.75 -29.27
N ASP A 37 4.28 -0.50 -28.82
CA ASP A 37 5.52 0.10 -28.32
C ASP A 37 5.99 -0.54 -27.01
N GLN A 38 5.07 -0.97 -26.14
CA GLN A 38 5.39 -1.66 -24.89
C GLN A 38 6.02 -3.03 -25.16
N THR A 39 5.45 -3.80 -26.09
CA THR A 39 6.02 -5.08 -26.52
C THR A 39 7.41 -4.96 -27.12
N ARG A 40 7.69 -3.89 -27.87
CA ARG A 40 9.02 -3.66 -28.46
C ARG A 40 10.05 -3.27 -27.40
N ALA A 41 9.65 -2.49 -26.41
CA ALA A 41 10.51 -2.14 -25.28
C ALA A 41 10.94 -3.39 -24.50
N TRP A 42 10.02 -4.32 -24.20
CA TRP A 42 10.35 -5.58 -23.53
C TRP A 42 11.34 -6.43 -24.31
N MET A 43 11.20 -6.55 -25.63
CA MET A 43 12.18 -7.33 -26.43
C MET A 43 13.58 -6.75 -26.32
N GLY A 44 13.73 -5.44 -26.53
CA GLY A 44 15.04 -4.78 -26.43
C GLY A 44 15.65 -4.87 -25.02
N GLN A 45 14.80 -4.84 -23.98
CA GLN A 45 15.21 -5.05 -22.60
C GLN A 45 15.69 -6.49 -22.34
N ILE A 46 14.93 -7.50 -22.79
CA ILE A 46 15.28 -8.92 -22.62
C ILE A 46 16.58 -9.23 -23.35
N GLU A 47 16.71 -8.86 -24.61
CA GLU A 47 17.91 -9.10 -25.43
C GLU A 47 19.14 -8.44 -24.81
N ASN A 48 19.01 -7.16 -24.40
CA ASN A 48 20.08 -6.45 -23.73
C ASN A 48 20.51 -7.15 -22.44
N LEU A 49 19.54 -7.54 -21.60
CA LEU A 49 19.85 -8.17 -20.33
C LEU A 49 20.45 -9.57 -20.51
N GLN A 50 20.00 -10.36 -21.48
CA GLN A 50 20.61 -11.66 -21.80
C GLN A 50 22.08 -11.51 -22.21
N GLU A 51 22.41 -10.47 -23.00
CA GLU A 51 23.80 -10.18 -23.37
C GLU A 51 24.65 -9.82 -22.15
N GLN A 52 24.13 -8.98 -21.26
CA GLN A 52 24.85 -8.49 -20.09
C GLN A 52 24.98 -9.53 -18.96
N LEU A 53 24.11 -10.55 -18.93
CA LEU A 53 24.06 -11.54 -17.85
C LEU A 53 24.77 -12.88 -18.13
N LYS A 54 25.50 -13.01 -19.24
CA LYS A 54 26.15 -14.28 -19.66
C LYS A 54 27.03 -14.92 -18.59
N ASP A 55 27.72 -14.11 -17.79
CA ASP A 55 28.66 -14.58 -16.77
C ASP A 55 28.04 -14.67 -15.36
N PHE A 56 26.73 -14.47 -15.23
CA PHE A 56 26.02 -14.39 -13.95
C PHE A 56 24.95 -15.50 -13.80
N GLU A 57 25.25 -16.70 -14.30
CA GLU A 57 24.32 -17.86 -14.36
C GLU A 57 23.71 -18.26 -13.00
N ASP A 58 24.40 -17.98 -11.91
CA ASP A 58 24.01 -18.24 -10.51
C ASP A 58 23.00 -17.22 -9.94
N SER A 59 22.70 -16.17 -10.70
CA SER A 59 21.77 -15.11 -10.32
C SER A 59 20.31 -15.48 -10.60
N TYR A 60 19.41 -14.62 -10.17
CA TYR A 60 17.97 -14.77 -10.41
C TYR A 60 17.35 -13.49 -10.92
N VAL A 61 16.51 -13.57 -11.95
CA VAL A 61 15.90 -12.41 -12.59
C VAL A 61 14.39 -12.43 -12.42
N CYS A 62 13.81 -11.26 -12.15
CA CYS A 62 12.37 -11.04 -12.01
C CYS A 62 11.97 -9.86 -12.90
N PHE A 63 11.18 -10.10 -13.94
CA PHE A 63 10.60 -9.06 -14.79
C PHE A 63 9.24 -8.62 -14.27
N GLU A 64 9.01 -7.32 -14.33
CA GLU A 64 7.77 -6.69 -13.89
C GLU A 64 7.49 -7.17 -12.45
N LEU A 65 8.35 -6.82 -11.51
CA LEU A 65 8.18 -7.27 -10.13
C LEU A 65 7.20 -6.34 -9.41
N LEU A 66 6.07 -6.87 -8.97
CA LEU A 66 5.12 -6.12 -8.14
C LEU A 66 5.75 -5.77 -6.80
N ILE A 67 5.75 -4.47 -6.50
CA ILE A 67 6.14 -3.97 -5.19
C ILE A 67 4.92 -4.05 -4.26
N PRO A 68 4.98 -4.79 -3.13
CA PRO A 68 3.82 -5.05 -2.29
C PRO A 68 3.12 -3.76 -1.83
N ARG A 69 1.80 -3.71 -2.00
CA ARG A 69 0.89 -2.59 -1.67
C ARG A 69 1.18 -1.21 -2.32
N MET A 70 2.24 -1.07 -3.12
CA MET A 70 2.57 0.20 -3.77
C MET A 70 1.82 0.44 -5.08
N GLY A 71 1.26 -0.61 -5.67
CA GLY A 71 0.58 -0.53 -6.98
C GLY A 71 1.52 -0.19 -8.12
N LYS A 72 2.81 -0.52 -7.94
CA LYS A 72 3.87 -0.29 -8.93
C LYS A 72 4.62 -1.58 -9.19
N ARG A 73 5.26 -1.64 -10.36
CA ARG A 73 6.11 -2.74 -10.78
C ARG A 73 7.47 -2.19 -11.15
N ALA A 74 8.53 -2.83 -10.65
CA ALA A 74 9.89 -2.58 -11.11
C ALA A 74 10.12 -3.36 -12.41
N ASP A 75 10.76 -2.74 -13.41
CA ASP A 75 10.93 -3.35 -14.73
C ASP A 75 11.70 -4.68 -14.65
N VAL A 76 12.84 -4.67 -13.96
CA VAL A 76 13.61 -5.87 -13.61
C VAL A 76 14.18 -5.76 -12.21
N VAL A 77 14.14 -6.86 -11.48
CA VAL A 77 14.97 -7.07 -10.30
C VAL A 77 15.91 -8.24 -10.54
N LEU A 78 17.20 -8.03 -10.33
CA LEU A 78 18.23 -9.05 -10.38
C LEU A 78 18.75 -9.32 -8.96
N LEU A 79 18.75 -10.59 -8.57
CA LEU A 79 19.30 -11.07 -7.30
C LEU A 79 20.64 -11.74 -7.60
N HIS A 80 21.73 -11.19 -7.07
CA HIS A 80 23.06 -11.72 -7.29
C HIS A 80 23.86 -11.70 -5.98
N LYS A 81 24.29 -12.87 -5.49
CA LYS A 81 25.10 -13.02 -4.27
C LYS A 81 24.60 -12.22 -3.06
N GLY A 82 23.28 -12.14 -2.91
CA GLY A 82 22.62 -11.41 -1.81
C GLY A 82 22.38 -9.92 -2.05
N LEU A 83 22.93 -9.34 -3.12
CA LEU A 83 22.64 -8.00 -3.60
C LEU A 83 21.35 -8.00 -4.44
N ILE A 84 20.62 -6.90 -4.35
CA ILE A 84 19.35 -6.72 -5.07
C ILE A 84 19.49 -5.51 -5.99
N PHE A 85 19.65 -5.76 -7.29
CA PHE A 85 19.69 -4.72 -8.31
C PHE A 85 18.28 -4.44 -8.80
N VAL A 86 17.86 -3.18 -8.72
CA VAL A 86 16.56 -2.71 -9.22
C VAL A 86 16.81 -1.93 -10.49
N LEU A 87 16.55 -2.56 -11.63
CA LEU A 87 16.85 -2.03 -12.95
C LEU A 87 15.62 -1.33 -13.52
N GLU A 88 15.76 -0.05 -13.84
CA GLU A 88 14.77 0.76 -14.55
C GLU A 88 15.23 0.95 -16.00
N TYR A 89 14.48 0.44 -16.96
CA TYR A 89 14.86 0.48 -18.37
C TYR A 89 14.22 1.65 -19.11
N LYS A 90 15.04 2.42 -19.84
CA LYS A 90 14.61 3.45 -20.78
C LYS A 90 15.19 3.14 -22.16
N VAL A 91 14.54 2.20 -22.84
CA VAL A 91 14.97 1.72 -24.16
C VAL A 91 14.94 2.87 -25.18
N GLY A 92 16.10 3.16 -25.77
CA GLY A 92 16.26 4.22 -26.76
C GLY A 92 16.55 5.61 -26.19
N ALA A 93 16.53 5.78 -24.87
CA ALA A 93 16.87 7.04 -24.22
C ALA A 93 18.35 7.38 -24.40
N LYS A 94 18.62 8.67 -24.64
CA LYS A 94 19.98 9.20 -24.87
C LYS A 94 20.56 9.96 -23.67
N THR A 95 19.74 10.16 -22.64
CA THR A 95 20.08 10.93 -21.44
C THR A 95 19.63 10.16 -20.20
N TYR A 96 20.30 10.41 -19.09
CA TYR A 96 19.93 9.89 -17.78
C TYR A 96 19.02 10.89 -17.06
N ASP A 97 17.73 10.86 -17.38
CA ASP A 97 16.80 11.87 -16.90
C ASP A 97 16.58 11.76 -15.40
N SER A 98 16.50 12.92 -14.73
CA SER A 98 16.35 12.96 -13.27
C SER A 98 15.05 12.30 -12.77
N ALA A 99 14.01 12.26 -13.61
CA ALA A 99 12.76 11.60 -13.29
C ALA A 99 12.92 10.08 -13.23
N ASP A 100 13.64 9.50 -14.18
CA ASP A 100 13.89 8.06 -14.25
C ASP A 100 14.84 7.62 -13.14
N LYS A 101 15.85 8.43 -12.79
CA LYS A 101 16.68 8.18 -11.60
C LYS A 101 15.84 8.12 -10.32
N ARG A 102 14.93 9.08 -10.13
CA ARG A 102 14.01 9.09 -8.99
C ARG A 102 13.07 7.89 -9.00
N GLN A 103 12.72 7.36 -10.17
CA GLN A 103 11.89 6.17 -10.30
C GLN A 103 12.65 4.91 -9.84
N ALA A 104 13.87 4.68 -10.36
CA ALA A 104 14.73 3.56 -9.95
C ALA A 104 14.99 3.57 -8.43
N LEU A 105 15.41 4.72 -7.90
CA LEU A 105 15.61 4.91 -6.46
C LEU A 105 14.31 4.67 -5.66
N GLY A 106 13.19 5.18 -6.16
CA GLY A 106 11.89 5.01 -5.53
C GLY A 106 11.47 3.55 -5.43
N TYR A 107 11.74 2.74 -6.46
CA TYR A 107 11.47 1.30 -6.44
C TYR A 107 12.40 0.56 -5.47
N ALA A 108 13.69 0.91 -5.44
CA ALA A 108 14.64 0.33 -4.49
C ALA A 108 14.24 0.62 -3.03
N LEU A 109 13.89 1.88 -2.72
CA LEU A 109 13.38 2.28 -1.40
C LEU A 109 12.08 1.55 -1.05
N ASP A 110 11.12 1.50 -1.97
CA ASP A 110 9.85 0.84 -1.70
C ASP A 110 10.05 -0.67 -1.42
N LEU A 111 10.93 -1.35 -2.15
CA LEU A 111 11.29 -2.74 -1.86
C LEU A 111 12.02 -2.87 -0.51
N LYS A 112 13.05 -2.04 -0.25
CA LYS A 112 13.79 -2.04 1.03
C LYS A 112 12.86 -1.95 2.23
N HIS A 113 11.86 -1.08 2.13
CA HIS A 113 11.05 -0.69 3.27
C HIS A 113 9.75 -1.47 3.42
N PHE A 114 9.23 -2.09 2.37
CA PHE A 114 7.92 -2.76 2.39
C PHE A 114 7.95 -4.24 2.03
N HIS A 115 9.05 -4.75 1.48
CA HIS A 115 9.21 -6.17 1.17
C HIS A 115 10.03 -6.84 2.27
N SER A 116 9.37 -7.68 3.07
CA SER A 116 9.94 -8.27 4.29
C SER A 116 11.32 -8.92 4.11
N THR A 117 11.54 -9.59 3.00
CA THR A 117 12.78 -10.32 2.68
C THR A 117 13.88 -9.41 2.10
N SER A 118 13.58 -8.14 1.84
CA SER A 118 14.55 -7.11 1.42
C SER A 118 15.10 -6.26 2.59
N HIS A 119 14.55 -6.37 3.81
CA HIS A 119 14.88 -5.46 4.92
C HIS A 119 16.37 -5.42 5.26
N ASP A 120 17.04 -6.57 5.25
CA ASP A 120 18.45 -6.69 5.64
C ASP A 120 19.37 -6.82 4.41
N ARG A 121 18.92 -6.35 3.25
CA ARG A 121 19.62 -6.49 1.97
C ARG A 121 20.05 -5.13 1.43
N VAL A 122 21.18 -5.14 0.72
CA VAL A 122 21.68 -3.98 -0.01
C VAL A 122 20.88 -3.85 -1.30
N MET A 123 20.32 -2.66 -1.53
CA MET A 123 19.55 -2.35 -2.73
C MET A 123 20.37 -1.45 -3.64
N ILE A 124 20.46 -1.81 -4.92
CA ILE A 124 21.26 -1.11 -5.91
C ILE A 124 20.34 -0.65 -7.04
N PRO A 125 19.84 0.59 -7.01
CA PRO A 125 19.06 1.13 -8.10
C PRO A 125 19.96 1.42 -9.32
N VAL A 126 19.57 0.91 -10.48
CA VAL A 126 20.29 1.13 -11.74
C VAL A 126 19.33 1.71 -12.78
N LEU A 127 19.67 2.86 -13.34
CA LEU A 127 18.97 3.43 -14.49
C LEU A 127 19.69 3.01 -15.78
N ILE A 128 18.98 2.32 -16.67
CA ILE A 128 19.51 1.82 -17.94
C ILE A 128 18.94 2.64 -19.11
N ALA A 129 19.75 3.53 -19.68
CA ALA A 129 19.40 4.32 -20.86
C ALA A 129 20.18 3.83 -22.09
N THR A 130 19.55 2.99 -22.92
CA THR A 130 20.28 2.13 -23.89
C THR A 130 20.94 2.85 -25.08
N LYS A 131 20.80 4.18 -25.19
CA LYS A 131 21.49 5.02 -26.19
C LYS A 131 22.22 6.21 -25.57
N ALA A 132 22.37 6.22 -24.25
CA ALA A 132 23.10 7.27 -23.56
C ALA A 132 24.61 7.06 -23.69
N GLN A 133 25.39 8.10 -23.44
CA GLN A 133 26.85 7.99 -23.38
C GLN A 133 27.26 7.22 -22.12
N THR A 134 28.35 6.47 -22.22
CA THR A 134 28.98 5.83 -21.06
C THR A 134 29.38 6.90 -20.04
N VAL A 135 29.15 6.60 -18.77
CA VAL A 135 29.59 7.41 -17.65
C VAL A 135 30.44 6.53 -16.73
N THR A 136 31.33 7.16 -15.97
CA THR A 136 32.09 6.45 -14.93
C THR A 136 31.13 5.85 -13.92
N ILE A 137 31.40 4.59 -13.55
CA ILE A 137 30.66 3.91 -12.50
C ILE A 137 31.14 4.47 -11.17
N THR A 138 30.19 4.96 -10.38
CA THR A 138 30.44 5.44 -9.03
C THR A 138 29.47 4.73 -8.11
N ILE A 139 30.00 3.97 -7.16
CA ILE A 139 29.21 3.30 -6.13
C ILE A 139 29.25 4.19 -4.89
N GLU A 140 28.14 4.86 -4.62
CA GLU A 140 27.93 5.65 -3.42
C GLU A 140 26.88 4.96 -2.55
N GLU A 141 27.26 4.66 -1.31
CA GLU A 141 26.31 4.16 -0.31
C GLU A 141 25.38 5.30 0.10
N GLY A 142 24.08 5.09 -0.11
CA GLY A 142 23.06 5.99 0.39
C GLY A 142 22.57 5.56 1.78
N ASP A 143 21.44 6.12 2.18
CA ASP A 143 20.85 5.84 3.47
C ASP A 143 20.11 4.47 3.47
N SER A 144 20.04 3.81 4.62
CA SER A 144 19.28 2.55 4.80
C SER A 144 19.71 1.41 3.86
N ASP A 145 21.01 1.24 3.61
CA ASP A 145 21.57 0.23 2.68
C ASP A 145 20.98 0.29 1.26
N VAL A 146 20.54 1.46 0.83
CA VAL A 146 20.15 1.72 -0.56
C VAL A 146 21.22 2.60 -1.19
N ALA A 147 21.92 2.09 -2.19
CA ALA A 147 22.93 2.85 -2.91
C ALA A 147 22.29 4.01 -3.70
N GLU A 148 23.09 5.04 -4.00
CA GLU A 148 22.71 6.06 -4.97
C GLU A 148 22.57 5.44 -6.38
N VAL A 149 21.83 6.11 -7.27
CA VAL A 149 21.47 5.54 -8.58
C VAL A 149 22.68 5.44 -9.50
N ILE A 150 23.02 4.22 -9.88
CA ILE A 150 24.06 3.93 -10.87
C ILE A 150 23.47 4.06 -12.27
N ASN A 151 24.19 4.71 -13.18
CA ASN A 151 23.75 4.95 -14.55
C ASN A 151 24.44 3.98 -15.51
N SER A 152 23.65 3.26 -16.30
CA SER A 152 24.11 2.33 -17.31
C SER A 152 23.64 2.74 -18.69
N ASN A 153 24.53 2.68 -19.68
CA ASN A 153 24.15 2.85 -21.07
C ASN A 153 23.60 1.55 -21.70
N GLY A 154 23.42 0.49 -20.91
CA GLY A 154 23.02 -0.85 -21.35
C GLY A 154 24.17 -1.76 -21.79
N GLU A 155 25.37 -1.22 -22.03
CA GLU A 155 26.54 -2.02 -22.44
C GLU A 155 27.53 -2.29 -21.30
N ASN A 156 27.40 -1.55 -20.19
CA ASN A 156 28.29 -1.61 -19.03
C ASN A 156 27.63 -2.25 -17.78
N LEU A 157 26.49 -2.92 -17.92
CA LEU A 157 25.79 -3.51 -16.78
C LEU A 157 26.61 -4.65 -16.14
N HIS A 158 27.31 -5.45 -16.96
CA HIS A 158 28.23 -6.48 -16.46
C HIS A 158 29.30 -5.89 -15.53
N GLU A 159 29.91 -4.77 -15.92
CA GLU A 159 30.92 -4.06 -15.14
C GLU A 159 30.33 -3.53 -13.83
N ILE A 160 29.14 -2.91 -13.90
CA ILE A 160 28.40 -2.41 -12.72
C ILE A 160 28.15 -3.52 -11.70
N ILE A 161 27.64 -4.68 -12.14
CA ILE A 161 27.35 -5.80 -11.24
C ILE A 161 28.65 -6.29 -10.58
N THR A 162 29.72 -6.42 -11.36
CA THR A 162 31.02 -6.90 -10.88
C THR A 162 31.65 -5.94 -9.86
N GLU A 163 31.63 -4.63 -10.12
CA GLU A 163 32.14 -3.64 -9.18
C GLU A 163 31.31 -3.60 -7.89
N CYS A 164 29.99 -3.72 -8.00
CA CYS A 164 29.10 -3.79 -6.83
C CYS A 164 29.35 -5.06 -6.00
N GLU A 165 29.56 -6.21 -6.65
CA GLU A 165 29.92 -7.45 -5.95
C GLU A 165 31.20 -7.27 -5.13
N GLN A 166 32.23 -6.65 -5.71
CA GLN A 166 33.49 -6.40 -5.03
C GLN A 166 33.33 -5.41 -3.88
N HIS A 167 32.60 -4.32 -4.10
CA HIS A 167 32.35 -3.28 -3.10
C HIS A 167 31.57 -3.84 -1.90
N PHE A 168 30.54 -4.64 -2.14
CA PHE A 168 29.68 -5.26 -1.11
C PHE A 168 30.02 -6.73 -0.84
N SER A 169 31.31 -7.08 -0.87
CA SER A 169 31.81 -8.47 -0.81
C SER A 169 31.44 -9.28 0.45
N SER A 170 31.00 -8.63 1.53
CA SER A 170 30.61 -9.28 2.78
C SER A 170 29.11 -9.61 2.87
N THR A 171 28.36 -9.46 1.77
CA THR A 171 26.91 -9.68 1.77
C THR A 171 26.56 -11.17 1.89
N PRO A 172 25.69 -11.57 2.85
CA PRO A 172 25.25 -12.96 2.96
C PRO A 172 24.47 -13.40 1.72
N SER A 173 24.61 -14.67 1.33
CA SER A 173 23.81 -15.24 0.26
C SER A 173 22.30 -15.14 0.54
N LEU A 174 21.51 -15.26 -0.52
CA LEU A 174 20.05 -15.11 -0.50
C LEU A 174 19.42 -16.26 -1.26
N ASN A 175 18.37 -16.86 -0.70
CA ASN A 175 17.50 -17.76 -1.45
C ASN A 175 16.51 -16.89 -2.27
N SER A 176 16.63 -16.96 -3.60
CA SER A 176 15.85 -16.13 -4.52
C SER A 176 14.35 -16.40 -4.48
N GLU A 177 13.94 -17.65 -4.27
CA GLU A 177 12.51 -18.01 -4.21
C GLU A 177 11.89 -17.57 -2.88
N GLU A 178 12.60 -17.78 -1.77
CA GLU A 178 12.18 -17.27 -0.46
C GLU A 178 12.10 -15.75 -0.48
N TRP A 179 13.08 -15.08 -1.11
CA TRP A 179 13.06 -13.64 -1.28
C TRP A 179 11.80 -13.21 -2.01
N LEU A 180 11.52 -13.77 -3.19
CA LEU A 180 10.35 -13.42 -3.99
C LEU A 180 9.02 -13.69 -3.24
N ALA A 181 8.99 -14.70 -2.38
CA ALA A 181 7.81 -15.03 -1.57
C ALA A 181 7.53 -14.03 -0.43
N GLY A 182 8.48 -13.14 -0.10
CA GLY A 182 8.36 -12.14 0.97
C GLY A 182 7.05 -11.33 0.95
N PRO A 183 6.22 -11.36 1.99
CA PRO A 183 5.01 -10.56 2.04
C PRO A 183 5.31 -9.07 2.25
N TYR A 184 4.28 -8.23 2.04
CA TYR A 184 4.28 -6.86 2.54
C TYR A 184 4.55 -6.83 4.06
N ARG A 185 5.59 -6.12 4.46
CA ARG A 185 5.89 -5.79 5.86
C ARG A 185 6.68 -4.49 5.88
N PRO A 186 6.15 -3.40 6.44
CA PRO A 186 6.94 -2.19 6.63
C PRO A 186 8.08 -2.44 7.63
N THR A 187 9.23 -1.82 7.41
CA THR A 187 10.31 -1.79 8.41
C THR A 187 9.88 -1.06 9.69
N PRO A 188 10.40 -1.42 10.88
CA PRO A 188 10.04 -0.76 12.14
C PRO A 188 10.24 0.76 12.11
N THR A 189 11.33 1.23 11.52
CA THR A 189 11.62 2.67 11.35
C THR A 189 10.56 3.38 10.51
N ILE A 190 9.97 2.70 9.52
CA ILE A 190 8.88 3.23 8.70
C ILE A 190 7.55 3.22 9.47
N ILE A 191 7.30 2.22 10.32
CA ILE A 191 6.13 2.18 11.21
C ILE A 191 6.19 3.32 12.23
N GLU A 192 7.34 3.51 12.87
CA GLU A 192 7.58 4.60 13.82
C GLU A 192 7.46 5.96 13.14
N ALA A 193 8.06 6.10 11.96
CA ALA A 193 8.00 7.34 11.21
C ALA A 193 6.58 7.63 10.70
N ALA A 194 5.84 6.61 10.25
CA ALA A 194 4.41 6.71 9.97
C ALA A 194 3.67 7.27 11.18
N LYS A 195 3.86 6.71 12.38
CA LYS A 195 3.25 7.26 13.61
C LYS A 195 3.66 8.72 13.87
N ALA A 196 4.94 9.06 13.70
CA ALA A 196 5.49 10.38 14.00
C ALA A 196 5.09 11.49 13.01
N LEU A 197 4.98 11.17 11.70
CA LEU A 197 4.53 12.08 10.63
C LEU A 197 3.25 12.83 10.98
N TYR A 198 2.48 12.19 11.83
CA TYR A 198 1.08 12.39 12.02
C TYR A 198 0.80 12.94 13.42
N ALA A 199 1.51 12.45 14.44
CA ALA A 199 1.39 12.91 15.82
C ALA A 199 1.66 14.42 15.98
N ASN A 200 2.46 15.01 15.09
CA ASN A 200 2.79 16.44 15.10
C ASN A 200 1.82 17.31 14.30
N HIS A 201 0.72 16.76 13.78
CA HIS A 201 -0.39 17.52 13.18
C HIS A 201 -1.48 17.75 14.25
N ASP A 202 -1.32 18.76 15.10
CA ASP A 202 -2.35 19.09 16.10
C ASP A 202 -3.65 19.48 15.38
N VAL A 203 -4.75 18.82 15.72
CA VAL A 203 -6.10 19.11 15.21
C VAL A 203 -6.48 20.57 15.44
N LYS A 204 -5.88 21.21 16.46
CA LYS A 204 -6.05 22.64 16.76
C LYS A 204 -5.56 23.56 15.64
N ASP A 205 -4.53 23.19 14.87
CA ASP A 205 -4.01 24.05 13.79
C ASP A 205 -4.87 24.00 12.53
N ILE A 206 -5.69 22.95 12.38
CA ILE A 206 -6.53 22.71 11.19
C ILE A 206 -7.97 23.20 11.42
N SER A 207 -8.43 23.28 12.69
CA SER A 207 -9.78 23.71 13.02
C SER A 207 -9.90 25.21 13.26
N ARG A 208 -10.62 25.91 12.37
CA ARG A 208 -10.90 27.35 12.49
C ARG A 208 -12.09 27.71 13.39
N SER A 209 -12.86 26.72 13.87
CA SER A 209 -14.02 26.95 14.76
C SER A 209 -13.96 26.09 16.03
N ASP A 210 -14.33 26.69 17.16
CA ASP A 210 -14.28 26.04 18.49
C ASP A 210 -15.20 24.82 18.58
N ALA A 211 -16.41 24.91 18.01
CA ALA A 211 -17.39 23.82 18.06
C ALA A 211 -16.97 22.60 17.21
N GLY A 212 -16.40 22.83 16.03
CA GLY A 212 -15.84 21.78 15.17
C GLY A 212 -14.65 21.09 15.81
N ALA A 213 -13.73 21.86 16.41
CA ALA A 213 -12.57 21.33 17.14
C ALA A 213 -13.00 20.43 18.32
N ILE A 214 -13.98 20.88 19.11
CA ILE A 214 -14.49 20.13 20.26
C ILE A 214 -15.15 18.81 19.82
N ASN A 215 -15.94 18.83 18.74
CA ASN A 215 -16.60 17.62 18.25
C ASN A 215 -15.57 16.60 17.74
N LEU A 216 -14.62 17.05 16.91
CA LEU A 216 -13.49 16.22 16.44
C LEU A 216 -12.71 15.60 17.60
N ALA A 217 -12.35 16.39 18.62
CA ALA A 217 -11.60 15.90 19.78
C ALA A 217 -12.38 14.84 20.58
N LYS A 218 -13.70 15.02 20.76
CA LYS A 218 -14.56 14.03 21.43
C LYS A 218 -14.65 12.73 20.65
N THR A 219 -14.84 12.80 19.33
CA THR A 219 -14.89 11.61 18.48
C THR A 219 -13.54 10.89 18.47
N SER A 220 -12.43 11.62 18.31
CA SER A 220 -11.09 11.03 18.36
C SER A 220 -10.82 10.35 19.70
N LYS A 221 -11.16 10.99 20.82
CA LYS A 221 -11.01 10.39 22.15
C LYS A 221 -11.86 9.11 22.29
N GLN A 222 -13.11 9.13 21.84
CA GLN A 222 -13.99 7.96 21.90
C GLN A 222 -13.43 6.78 21.10
N LEU A 223 -12.89 7.03 19.90
CA LEU A 223 -12.29 5.99 19.06
C LEU A 223 -11.01 5.43 19.70
N GLN A 224 -10.18 6.27 20.31
CA GLN A 224 -8.98 5.82 21.05
C GLN A 224 -9.33 4.95 22.26
N GLU A 225 -10.39 5.31 23.00
CA GLU A 225 -10.92 4.47 24.08
C GLU A 225 -11.38 3.10 23.56
N ILE A 226 -12.06 3.06 22.41
CA ILE A 226 -12.49 1.80 21.78
C ILE A 226 -11.27 0.98 21.39
N ILE A 227 -10.29 1.54 20.67
CA ILE A 227 -9.06 0.85 20.25
C ILE A 227 -8.35 0.24 21.47
N THR A 228 -8.15 1.06 22.51
CA THR A 228 -7.50 0.61 23.75
C THR A 228 -8.29 -0.50 24.41
N SER A 229 -9.62 -0.39 24.48
CA SER A 229 -10.47 -1.43 25.06
C SER A 229 -10.44 -2.72 24.24
N SER A 230 -10.39 -2.63 22.90
CA SER A 230 -10.38 -3.78 22.03
C SER A 230 -9.09 -4.58 22.15
N ARG A 231 -7.95 -3.87 22.27
CA ARG A 231 -6.66 -4.47 22.56
C ARG A 231 -6.61 -5.14 23.93
N LEU A 232 -6.98 -4.41 24.99
CA LEU A 232 -6.92 -4.93 26.37
C LEU A 232 -7.82 -6.15 26.57
N ASN A 233 -9.00 -6.16 25.92
CA ASN A 233 -9.96 -7.25 26.03
C ASN A 233 -9.77 -8.35 24.97
N LYS A 234 -8.77 -8.23 24.08
CA LYS A 234 -8.53 -9.16 22.96
C LYS A 234 -9.80 -9.43 22.15
N GLN A 235 -10.42 -8.34 21.69
CA GLN A 235 -11.66 -8.39 20.93
C GLN A 235 -11.53 -7.66 19.60
N LYS A 236 -12.35 -8.06 18.64
CA LYS A 236 -12.45 -7.43 17.33
C LYS A 236 -13.60 -6.45 17.32
N SER A 237 -13.40 -5.27 16.76
CA SER A 237 -14.40 -4.21 16.82
C SER A 237 -14.52 -3.45 15.51
N ILE A 238 -15.73 -2.97 15.21
CA ILE A 238 -15.98 -2.08 14.08
C ILE A 238 -16.71 -0.84 14.57
N CYS A 239 -16.21 0.33 14.17
CA CYS A 239 -16.76 1.64 14.50
C CYS A 239 -17.33 2.29 13.25
N PHE A 240 -18.61 2.64 13.28
CA PHE A 240 -19.25 3.43 12.23
C PHE A 240 -19.32 4.89 12.65
N VAL A 241 -18.46 5.71 12.05
CA VAL A 241 -18.35 7.14 12.33
C VAL A 241 -19.10 7.91 11.25
N THR A 242 -20.15 8.62 11.65
CA THR A 242 -20.94 9.44 10.72
C THR A 242 -20.51 10.90 10.78
N GLY A 243 -20.78 11.64 9.71
CA GLY A 243 -20.58 13.08 9.74
C GLY A 243 -21.09 13.75 8.49
N VAL A 244 -21.58 14.99 8.67
CA VAL A 244 -22.02 15.81 7.54
C VAL A 244 -20.87 16.09 6.57
N PRO A 245 -21.14 16.40 5.29
CA PRO A 245 -20.10 16.78 4.34
C PRO A 245 -19.24 17.94 4.90
N GLY A 246 -17.91 17.79 4.85
CA GLY A 246 -16.99 18.78 5.39
C GLY A 246 -16.81 18.77 6.92
N ALA A 247 -17.41 17.82 7.65
CA ALA A 247 -17.27 17.72 9.12
C ALA A 247 -15.89 17.26 9.63
N GLY A 248 -14.92 17.03 8.74
CA GLY A 248 -13.58 16.59 9.12
C GLY A 248 -13.44 15.09 9.41
N LYS A 249 -14.29 14.22 8.83
CA LYS A 249 -14.16 12.74 8.95
C LYS A 249 -12.76 12.24 8.62
N THR A 250 -12.23 12.63 7.46
CA THR A 250 -10.87 12.31 7.03
C THR A 250 -9.85 12.80 8.06
N LEU A 251 -10.03 13.99 8.63
CA LEU A 251 -9.15 14.52 9.67
C LEU A 251 -9.21 13.69 10.97
N VAL A 252 -10.38 13.22 11.39
CA VAL A 252 -10.51 12.28 12.52
C VAL A 252 -9.80 10.98 12.20
N GLY A 253 -10.03 10.41 11.01
CA GLY A 253 -9.41 9.16 10.60
C GLY A 253 -7.89 9.24 10.57
N LEU A 254 -7.36 10.33 10.00
CA LEU A 254 -5.94 10.63 10.05
C LEU A 254 -5.48 10.81 11.50
N ASN A 255 -6.17 11.60 12.33
CA ASN A 255 -5.86 11.77 13.76
C ASN A 255 -5.83 10.44 14.54
N ILE A 256 -6.67 9.47 14.18
CA ILE A 256 -6.60 8.14 14.79
C ILE A 256 -5.39 7.37 14.32
N ALA A 257 -5.04 7.42 13.03
CA ALA A 257 -3.77 6.89 12.56
C ALA A 257 -2.57 7.54 13.28
N THR A 258 -2.72 8.79 13.76
CA THR A 258 -1.67 9.59 14.40
C THR A 258 -1.52 9.39 15.91
N SER A 259 -2.64 9.27 16.64
CA SER A 259 -2.69 9.43 18.10
C SER A 259 -2.46 8.11 18.82
N HIS A 260 -1.23 7.58 18.78
CA HIS A 260 -0.84 6.40 19.57
C HIS A 260 0.22 6.79 20.59
N SER A 261 -0.23 7.40 21.68
CA SER A 261 0.63 8.01 22.71
C SER A 261 1.09 7.06 23.82
N ASN A 262 0.99 5.73 23.67
CA ASN A 262 1.51 4.79 24.67
C ASN A 262 2.01 3.49 24.02
N GLY A 263 3.34 3.36 23.94
CA GLY A 263 4.12 2.11 23.89
C GLY A 263 3.56 0.93 23.11
N ASP A 264 4.17 0.68 21.95
CA ASP A 264 4.43 -0.61 21.30
C ASP A 264 3.25 -1.58 21.11
N ASP A 265 2.69 -1.54 19.90
CA ASP A 265 2.37 -2.70 19.02
C ASP A 265 1.27 -2.37 17.99
N ASP A 266 0.55 -1.26 18.17
CA ASP A 266 -0.62 -0.96 17.34
C ASP A 266 -0.18 -0.19 16.08
N PHE A 267 -0.28 -0.80 14.90
CA PHE A 267 -0.06 -0.16 13.60
C PHE A 267 -1.40 0.12 12.90
N ALA A 268 -1.58 1.36 12.44
CA ALA A 268 -2.81 1.82 11.81
C ALA A 268 -2.57 2.22 10.34
N VAL A 269 -3.51 1.87 9.46
CA VAL A 269 -3.49 2.31 8.06
C VAL A 269 -4.79 3.02 7.69
N PHE A 270 -4.65 4.13 6.97
CA PHE A 270 -5.76 4.84 6.35
C PHE A 270 -5.94 4.35 4.91
N LEU A 271 -7.12 3.79 4.61
CA LEU A 271 -7.49 3.25 3.31
C LEU A 271 -8.51 4.15 2.62
N SER A 272 -8.27 4.42 1.33
CA SER A 272 -9.24 5.12 0.47
C SER A 272 -9.32 4.48 -0.91
N GLY A 273 -10.53 4.45 -1.47
CA GLY A 273 -10.78 4.09 -2.88
C GLY A 273 -10.43 5.19 -3.88
N ASN A 274 -10.16 6.41 -3.41
CA ASN A 274 -9.83 7.55 -4.27
C ASN A 274 -8.31 7.66 -4.47
N GLY A 275 -7.78 6.94 -5.46
CA GLY A 275 -6.34 6.93 -5.79
C GLY A 275 -5.70 8.32 -5.95
N PRO A 276 -6.30 9.26 -6.71
CA PRO A 276 -5.80 10.63 -6.78
C PRO A 276 -5.71 11.34 -5.41
N LEU A 277 -6.71 11.15 -4.54
CA LEU A 277 -6.69 11.71 -3.19
C LEU A 277 -5.58 11.09 -2.35
N VAL A 278 -5.37 9.77 -2.43
CA VAL A 278 -4.25 9.08 -1.76
C VAL A 278 -2.91 9.71 -2.15
N ASN A 279 -2.66 9.90 -3.44
CA ASN A 279 -1.41 10.49 -3.93
C ASN A 279 -1.22 11.94 -3.44
N VAL A 280 -2.29 12.74 -3.46
CA VAL A 280 -2.26 14.13 -2.96
C VAL A 280 -1.98 14.17 -1.46
N MET A 281 -2.61 13.30 -0.67
CA MET A 281 -2.39 13.23 0.77
C MET A 281 -0.96 12.77 1.09
N GLN A 282 -0.47 11.72 0.43
CA GLN A 282 0.92 11.25 0.60
C GLN A 282 1.94 12.35 0.29
N GLU A 283 1.76 13.09 -0.82
CA GLU A 283 2.67 14.17 -1.19
C GLU A 283 2.58 15.37 -0.23
N ALA A 284 1.38 15.71 0.24
CA ALA A 284 1.21 16.78 1.22
C ALA A 284 1.92 16.46 2.54
N LEU A 285 1.80 15.23 3.02
CA LEU A 285 2.47 14.76 4.24
C LEU A 285 3.99 14.70 4.08
N ALA A 286 4.47 14.19 2.95
CA ALA A 286 5.90 14.14 2.67
C ALA A 286 6.53 15.55 2.65
N LYS A 287 5.83 16.52 2.05
CA LYS A 287 6.28 17.94 2.03
C LYS A 287 6.26 18.56 3.41
N ASP A 288 5.21 18.31 4.19
CA ASP A 288 5.09 18.85 5.54
C ASP A 288 6.20 18.28 6.46
N GLU A 289 6.47 16.97 6.39
CA GLU A 289 7.58 16.33 7.12
C GLU A 289 8.92 16.92 6.72
N ASN A 290 9.19 17.05 5.42
CA ASN A 290 10.44 17.65 4.95
C ASN A 290 10.57 19.13 5.38
N LYS A 291 9.46 19.87 5.46
CA LYS A 291 9.46 21.25 5.97
C LYS A 291 9.76 21.30 7.47
N ARG A 292 9.23 20.37 8.26
CA ARG A 292 9.43 20.29 9.71
C ARG A 292 10.78 19.74 10.10
N ASN A 293 11.28 18.80 9.31
CA ASN A 293 12.58 18.17 9.46
C ASN A 293 13.40 18.32 8.17
N PRO A 294 14.05 19.47 7.94
CA PRO A 294 14.80 19.73 6.70
C PRO A 294 15.94 18.75 6.40
N SER A 295 16.38 17.95 7.38
CA SER A 295 17.42 16.93 7.15
C SER A 295 16.89 15.67 6.48
N ILE A 296 15.58 15.41 6.48
CA ILE A 296 15.02 14.26 5.78
C ILE A 296 15.03 14.51 4.27
N LYS A 297 15.51 13.55 3.48
CA LYS A 297 15.39 13.67 2.02
C LYS A 297 13.93 13.47 1.61
N MET A 298 13.49 14.17 0.57
CA MET A 298 12.12 14.08 0.06
C MET A 298 11.68 12.65 -0.32
N PRO A 299 12.54 11.78 -0.90
CA PRO A 299 12.20 10.38 -1.15
C PRO A 299 11.82 9.62 0.13
N ASP A 300 12.58 9.78 1.22
CA ASP A 300 12.31 9.10 2.49
C ASP A 300 11.01 9.59 3.12
N ALA A 301 10.76 10.90 3.06
CA ALA A 301 9.51 11.49 3.52
C ALA A 301 8.29 10.90 2.79
N ARG A 302 8.41 10.69 1.46
CA ARG A 302 7.36 10.03 0.66
C ARG A 302 7.18 8.57 1.06
N THR A 303 8.26 7.83 1.27
CA THR A 303 8.19 6.42 1.71
C THR A 303 7.43 6.30 3.03
N LYS A 304 7.76 7.15 4.01
CA LYS A 304 7.03 7.20 5.29
C LYS A 304 5.53 7.48 5.11
N ALA A 305 5.18 8.43 4.23
CA ALA A 305 3.78 8.77 3.97
C ALA A 305 2.99 7.61 3.33
N LYS A 306 3.62 6.85 2.41
CA LYS A 306 3.00 5.68 1.75
C LYS A 306 2.63 4.57 2.73
N ALA A 307 3.38 4.39 3.82
CA ALA A 307 3.06 3.38 4.82
C ALA A 307 1.71 3.63 5.49
N SER A 308 1.34 4.90 5.66
CA SER A 308 0.22 5.31 6.50
C SER A 308 -1.09 5.52 5.73
N ILE A 309 -1.00 5.94 4.47
CA ILE A 309 -2.17 6.11 3.58
C ILE A 309 -1.98 5.20 2.39
N GLN A 310 -2.94 4.30 2.18
CA GLN A 310 -2.88 3.34 1.09
C GLN A 310 -4.18 3.31 0.29
N ASN A 311 -4.05 2.88 -0.96
CA ASN A 311 -5.22 2.59 -1.78
C ASN A 311 -5.83 1.26 -1.33
N ILE A 312 -7.14 1.24 -1.08
CA ILE A 312 -7.87 0.03 -0.67
C ILE A 312 -7.69 -1.12 -1.66
N HIS A 313 -7.58 -0.84 -2.96
CA HIS A 313 -7.38 -1.87 -3.98
C HIS A 313 -6.01 -2.53 -3.86
N HIS A 314 -4.96 -1.79 -3.48
CA HIS A 314 -3.64 -2.38 -3.28
C HIS A 314 -3.61 -3.26 -2.03
N PHE A 315 -4.22 -2.79 -0.94
CA PHE A 315 -4.39 -3.56 0.29
C PHE A 315 -5.15 -4.87 0.03
N ARG A 316 -6.27 -4.77 -0.70
CA ARG A 316 -7.09 -5.92 -1.12
C ARG A 316 -6.29 -6.92 -1.94
N ASP A 317 -5.66 -6.44 -3.02
CA ASP A 317 -4.95 -7.31 -3.97
C ASP A 317 -3.77 -8.02 -3.28
N GLU A 318 -3.12 -7.39 -2.30
CA GLU A 318 -2.11 -8.06 -1.47
C GLU A 318 -2.72 -9.08 -0.51
N SER A 319 -3.84 -8.75 0.12
CA SER A 319 -4.54 -9.64 1.07
C SER A 319 -5.19 -10.86 0.40
N LEU A 320 -5.31 -10.87 -0.94
CA LEU A 320 -5.66 -12.04 -1.73
C LEU A 320 -4.50 -13.01 -1.91
N ARG A 321 -3.27 -12.49 -1.90
CA ARG A 321 -2.04 -13.29 -2.10
C ARG A 321 -1.52 -13.87 -0.79
N ASN A 322 -1.67 -13.12 0.29
CA ASN A 322 -1.26 -13.52 1.62
C ASN A 322 -2.49 -13.87 2.46
N THR A 323 -2.51 -15.07 3.06
CA THR A 323 -3.58 -15.52 3.95
C THR A 323 -3.35 -15.18 5.42
N GLU A 324 -2.17 -14.67 5.76
CA GLU A 324 -1.86 -14.19 7.11
C GLU A 324 -2.65 -12.92 7.46
N ALA A 325 -2.69 -12.62 8.75
CA ALA A 325 -3.21 -11.34 9.23
C ALA A 325 -2.36 -10.17 8.71
N PRO A 326 -2.98 -9.04 8.36
CA PRO A 326 -2.22 -7.83 8.04
C PRO A 326 -1.39 -7.38 9.24
N VAL A 327 -0.35 -6.59 8.99
CA VAL A 327 0.47 -6.02 10.07
C VAL A 327 -0.27 -4.94 10.85
N GLU A 328 -1.36 -4.41 10.28
CA GLU A 328 -2.19 -3.38 10.88
C GLU A 328 -3.29 -3.98 11.75
N ASN A 329 -3.30 -3.67 13.04
CA ASN A 329 -4.45 -3.98 13.90
C ASN A 329 -5.58 -2.98 13.72
N VAL A 330 -5.31 -1.76 13.23
CA VAL A 330 -6.32 -0.72 13.04
C VAL A 330 -6.41 -0.32 11.57
N VAL A 331 -7.59 -0.46 10.98
CA VAL A 331 -7.88 0.03 9.63
C VAL A 331 -8.89 1.15 9.71
N ILE A 332 -8.55 2.31 9.14
CA ILE A 332 -9.48 3.40 8.90
C ILE A 332 -9.88 3.37 7.43
N PHE A 333 -11.16 3.15 7.13
CA PHE A 333 -11.66 3.18 5.76
C PHE A 333 -12.48 4.45 5.51
N ASP A 334 -11.95 5.31 4.64
CA ASP A 334 -12.62 6.53 4.20
C ASP A 334 -13.69 6.26 3.16
N GLU A 335 -14.77 7.05 3.22
CA GLU A 335 -15.95 6.91 2.37
C GLU A 335 -16.49 5.46 2.32
N ALA A 336 -16.57 4.80 3.47
CA ALA A 336 -16.93 3.39 3.59
C ALA A 336 -18.29 3.03 2.98
N GLN A 337 -19.19 4.01 2.79
CA GLN A 337 -20.45 3.83 2.06
C GLN A 337 -20.27 3.54 0.56
N ARG A 338 -19.13 3.94 -0.02
CA ARG A 338 -18.82 3.75 -1.44
C ARG A 338 -18.21 2.39 -1.74
N ALA A 339 -18.08 1.54 -0.73
CA ALA A 339 -17.52 0.21 -0.88
C ALA A 339 -18.32 -0.62 -1.89
N TRP A 340 -17.64 -1.40 -2.73
CA TRP A 340 -18.31 -2.15 -3.80
C TRP A 340 -19.22 -3.25 -3.26
N ASN A 341 -20.40 -3.38 -3.86
CA ASN A 341 -21.31 -4.48 -3.59
C ASN A 341 -20.76 -5.80 -4.15
N ARG A 342 -21.46 -6.90 -3.87
CA ARG A 342 -21.07 -8.25 -4.28
C ARG A 342 -20.93 -8.40 -5.80
N ASP A 343 -21.82 -7.78 -6.59
CA ASP A 343 -21.81 -7.91 -8.05
C ASP A 343 -20.63 -7.16 -8.67
N GLU A 344 -20.39 -5.91 -8.26
CA GLU A 344 -19.24 -5.10 -8.71
C GLU A 344 -17.92 -5.76 -8.31
N MET A 345 -17.83 -6.27 -7.07
CA MET A 345 -16.66 -7.02 -6.62
C MET A 345 -16.46 -8.29 -7.44
N ARG A 346 -17.50 -9.07 -7.69
CA ARG A 346 -17.41 -10.28 -8.51
C ARG A 346 -16.91 -9.94 -9.92
N ASN A 347 -17.46 -8.91 -10.55
CA ASN A 347 -17.02 -8.49 -11.88
C ASN A 347 -15.54 -8.11 -11.89
N ALA A 348 -15.12 -7.26 -10.94
CA ALA A 348 -13.72 -6.86 -10.78
C ALA A 348 -12.80 -8.06 -10.48
N MET A 349 -13.28 -9.07 -9.77
CA MET A 349 -12.52 -10.25 -9.39
C MET A 349 -12.43 -11.30 -10.50
N VAL A 350 -13.47 -11.44 -11.33
CA VAL A 350 -13.46 -12.26 -12.55
C VAL A 350 -12.38 -11.75 -13.51
N GLU A 351 -12.28 -10.44 -13.73
CA GLU A 351 -11.18 -9.82 -14.50
C GLU A 351 -9.80 -10.15 -13.91
N ARG A 352 -9.74 -10.46 -12.61
CA ARG A 352 -8.52 -10.87 -11.90
C ARG A 352 -8.33 -12.38 -11.80
N GLN A 353 -9.11 -13.17 -12.54
CA GLN A 353 -9.10 -14.65 -12.57
C GLN A 353 -9.58 -15.31 -11.25
N HIS A 354 -10.29 -14.57 -10.40
CA HIS A 354 -10.99 -15.10 -9.24
C HIS A 354 -12.45 -15.39 -9.61
N LEU A 355 -12.64 -16.46 -10.38
CA LEU A 355 -13.92 -16.82 -11.01
C LEU A 355 -15.03 -17.17 -10.02
N THR A 356 -14.69 -17.56 -8.79
CA THR A 356 -15.62 -18.00 -7.75
C THR A 356 -15.86 -16.95 -6.67
N TRP A 357 -15.54 -15.67 -6.94
CA TRP A 357 -15.68 -14.61 -5.96
C TRP A 357 -17.15 -14.34 -5.59
N ASP A 358 -17.48 -14.46 -4.30
CA ASP A 358 -18.85 -14.25 -3.78
C ASP A 358 -18.87 -13.40 -2.50
N GLN A 359 -18.03 -12.37 -2.41
CA GLN A 359 -17.98 -11.45 -1.27
C GLN A 359 -18.09 -9.99 -1.71
N SER A 360 -18.70 -9.15 -0.87
CA SER A 360 -18.66 -7.68 -1.03
C SER A 360 -17.33 -7.10 -0.52
N GLU A 361 -17.01 -5.86 -0.85
CA GLU A 361 -15.77 -5.22 -0.37
C GLU A 361 -15.75 -5.06 1.17
N PRO A 362 -16.86 -4.65 1.83
CA PRO A 362 -16.97 -4.69 3.29
C PRO A 362 -16.70 -6.07 3.88
N GLU A 363 -17.34 -7.10 3.32
CA GLU A 363 -17.21 -8.47 3.80
C GLU A 363 -15.78 -8.99 3.68
N PHE A 364 -15.11 -8.67 2.58
CA PHE A 364 -13.72 -9.03 2.38
C PHE A 364 -12.77 -8.27 3.30
N LEU A 365 -12.97 -6.97 3.50
CA LEU A 365 -12.12 -6.22 4.44
C LEU A 365 -12.27 -6.74 5.87
N ILE A 366 -13.51 -7.02 6.31
CA ILE A 366 -13.73 -7.65 7.63
C ILE A 366 -13.05 -9.02 7.68
N SER A 367 -13.16 -9.84 6.63
CA SER A 367 -12.53 -11.17 6.62
C SER A 367 -11.01 -11.12 6.69
N VAL A 368 -10.39 -10.11 6.07
CA VAL A 368 -8.93 -9.88 6.16
C VAL A 368 -8.53 -9.49 7.58
N MET A 369 -9.25 -8.57 8.21
CA MET A 369 -8.97 -8.14 9.58
C MET A 369 -9.34 -9.23 10.60
N ASP A 370 -10.29 -10.11 10.29
CA ASP A 370 -10.68 -11.23 11.14
C ASP A 370 -9.59 -12.31 11.24
N ARG A 371 -8.55 -12.26 10.41
CA ARG A 371 -7.38 -13.14 10.50
C ARG A 371 -6.54 -12.88 11.76
N HIS A 372 -6.64 -11.70 12.37
CA HIS A 372 -6.00 -11.44 13.66
C HIS A 372 -6.56 -12.40 14.72
N ALA A 373 -5.65 -13.06 15.45
CA ALA A 373 -6.04 -14.02 16.49
C ALA A 373 -6.48 -13.34 17.80
N ASP A 374 -5.98 -12.13 18.07
CA ASP A 374 -6.15 -11.41 19.31
C ASP A 374 -7.15 -10.26 19.20
N TRP A 375 -6.82 -9.20 18.47
CA TRP A 375 -7.63 -7.99 18.40
C TRP A 375 -7.38 -7.22 17.10
N CYS A 376 -8.42 -6.52 16.67
CA CYS A 376 -8.32 -5.54 15.59
C CYS A 376 -9.51 -4.59 15.63
N VAL A 377 -9.36 -3.43 14.98
CA VAL A 377 -10.41 -2.43 14.88
C VAL A 377 -10.54 -1.92 13.45
N ILE A 378 -11.77 -1.92 12.93
CA ILE A 378 -12.12 -1.24 11.68
C ILE A 378 -12.86 0.05 12.03
N ILE A 379 -12.44 1.19 11.49
CA ILE A 379 -13.13 2.47 11.60
C ILE A 379 -13.67 2.83 10.21
N ALA A 380 -14.96 2.64 10.01
CA ALA A 380 -15.67 2.99 8.79
C ALA A 380 -16.17 4.44 8.88
N LEU A 381 -15.55 5.33 8.10
CA LEU A 381 -15.95 6.73 8.02
C LEU A 381 -17.05 6.89 6.96
N ILE A 382 -18.23 7.35 7.38
CA ILE A 382 -19.42 7.41 6.54
C ILE A 382 -19.87 8.85 6.32
N GLY A 383 -19.96 9.26 5.06
CA GLY A 383 -20.54 10.53 4.65
C GLY A 383 -22.02 10.40 4.30
N GLY A 384 -22.87 11.24 4.91
CA GLY A 384 -24.31 11.26 4.60
C GLY A 384 -24.59 11.84 3.21
N GLY A 385 -25.50 11.21 2.45
CA GLY A 385 -25.95 11.65 1.14
C GLY A 385 -24.92 11.50 0.02
N GLN A 386 -23.89 10.68 0.22
CA GLN A 386 -22.74 10.54 -0.69
C GLN A 386 -22.66 9.18 -1.39
N GLU A 387 -23.81 8.49 -1.57
CA GLU A 387 -23.90 7.34 -2.49
C GLU A 387 -24.07 7.86 -3.91
N ILE A 388 -23.00 7.87 -4.70
CA ILE A 388 -22.94 8.59 -5.98
C ILE A 388 -23.18 7.63 -7.16
N LYS A 389 -22.83 6.35 -7.01
CA LYS A 389 -22.82 5.39 -8.13
C LYS A 389 -23.75 4.20 -7.89
N ARG A 390 -24.32 3.68 -8.98
CA ARG A 390 -24.91 2.33 -9.00
C ARG A 390 -23.79 1.32 -8.74
N GLY A 391 -24.02 0.32 -7.89
CA GLY A 391 -23.03 -0.71 -7.55
C GLY A 391 -22.36 -0.57 -6.17
N GLU A 392 -22.62 0.53 -5.45
CA GLU A 392 -22.15 0.72 -4.07
C GLU A 392 -22.99 -0.13 -3.10
N ALA A 393 -22.34 -0.81 -2.14
CA ALA A 393 -23.01 -1.64 -1.13
C ALA A 393 -23.73 -0.79 -0.06
N GLY A 394 -23.33 0.47 0.08
CA GLY A 394 -23.77 1.35 1.15
C GLY A 394 -23.43 0.79 2.53
N LEU A 395 -24.10 1.31 3.55
CA LEU A 395 -24.03 0.77 4.91
C LEU A 395 -24.56 -0.67 4.99
N GLN A 396 -25.53 -1.03 4.13
CA GLN A 396 -26.18 -2.33 4.17
C GLN A 396 -25.21 -3.49 3.90
N GLY A 397 -24.19 -3.28 3.05
CA GLY A 397 -23.14 -4.27 2.82
C GLY A 397 -22.38 -4.64 4.08
N TRP A 398 -22.02 -3.64 4.89
CA TRP A 398 -21.35 -3.81 6.18
C TRP A 398 -22.22 -4.57 7.18
N ILE A 399 -23.48 -4.14 7.31
CA ILE A 399 -24.46 -4.77 8.21
C ILE A 399 -24.64 -6.25 7.84
N SER A 400 -24.84 -6.55 6.56
CA SER A 400 -25.08 -7.93 6.11
C SER A 400 -23.87 -8.83 6.35
N ALA A 401 -22.65 -8.32 6.18
CA ALA A 401 -21.44 -9.08 6.48
C ALA A 401 -21.33 -9.41 7.98
N LEU A 402 -21.60 -8.42 8.85
CA LEU A 402 -21.57 -8.59 10.30
C LEU A 402 -22.64 -9.59 10.79
N GLU A 403 -23.86 -9.47 10.28
CA GLU A 403 -24.98 -10.33 10.63
C GLU A 403 -24.75 -11.79 10.19
N LYS A 404 -24.25 -12.01 8.97
CA LYS A 404 -24.11 -13.35 8.40
C LYS A 404 -22.85 -14.08 8.84
N SER A 405 -21.72 -13.38 8.87
CA SER A 405 -20.40 -14.02 8.91
C SER A 405 -19.57 -13.61 10.14
N PHE A 406 -19.83 -12.45 10.73
CA PHE A 406 -18.96 -11.85 11.75
C PHE A 406 -19.71 -11.46 13.05
N GLN A 407 -20.63 -12.31 13.50
CA GLN A 407 -21.51 -12.03 14.66
C GLN A 407 -20.78 -11.83 16.00
N LYS A 408 -19.51 -12.24 16.10
CA LYS A 408 -18.67 -12.06 17.29
C LYS A 408 -18.02 -10.69 17.39
N TRP A 409 -18.07 -9.88 16.33
CA TRP A 409 -17.47 -8.55 16.32
C TRP A 409 -18.29 -7.58 17.16
N HIS A 410 -17.60 -6.77 17.96
CA HIS A 410 -18.24 -5.67 18.68
C HIS A 410 -18.50 -4.51 17.73
N ILE A 411 -19.71 -3.96 17.77
CA ILE A 411 -20.17 -2.94 16.84
C ILE A 411 -20.40 -1.64 17.61
N PHE A 412 -19.68 -0.58 17.25
CA PHE A 412 -19.86 0.75 17.82
C PHE A 412 -20.40 1.69 16.75
N TYR A 413 -21.49 2.39 17.03
CA TYR A 413 -22.16 3.22 16.02
C TYR A 413 -22.88 4.43 16.61
N SER A 414 -23.13 5.45 15.80
CA SER A 414 -24.01 6.56 16.18
C SER A 414 -25.47 6.28 15.76
N LEU A 415 -26.43 6.70 16.60
CA LEU A 415 -27.86 6.67 16.25
C LEU A 415 -28.20 7.49 15.00
N GLU A 416 -27.32 8.42 14.59
CA GLU A 416 -27.50 9.22 13.40
C GLU A 416 -27.46 8.41 12.09
N LEU A 417 -26.96 7.17 12.12
CA LEU A 417 -27.08 6.24 10.98
C LEU A 417 -28.53 5.99 10.58
N LYS A 418 -29.49 6.17 11.49
CA LYS A 418 -30.93 6.02 11.21
C LYS A 418 -31.49 7.13 10.32
N GLN A 419 -30.79 8.25 10.19
CA GLN A 419 -31.28 9.33 9.34
C GLN A 419 -31.31 8.87 7.87
N PRO A 420 -32.31 9.31 7.08
CA PRO A 420 -32.43 8.93 5.66
C PRO A 420 -31.19 9.24 4.82
N GLY A 421 -30.35 10.18 5.26
CA GLY A 421 -29.09 10.50 4.59
C GLY A 421 -28.00 9.43 4.70
N TYR A 422 -28.11 8.47 5.63
CA TYR A 422 -27.10 7.43 5.86
C TYR A 422 -27.60 6.02 5.56
N THR A 423 -28.89 5.76 5.78
CA THR A 423 -29.50 4.45 5.51
C THR A 423 -30.78 4.63 4.73
N LYS A 424 -30.88 3.98 3.56
CA LYS A 424 -32.10 3.98 2.73
C LYS A 424 -33.23 3.12 3.32
N THR A 425 -32.88 2.08 4.08
CA THR A 425 -33.80 1.13 4.72
C THR A 425 -33.51 1.06 6.22
N PRO A 426 -34.22 1.83 7.06
CA PRO A 426 -34.01 1.87 8.50
C PRO A 426 -34.10 0.49 9.18
N GLU A 427 -34.85 -0.47 8.59
CA GLU A 427 -34.95 -1.84 9.12
C GLU A 427 -33.60 -2.57 9.12
N GLY A 428 -32.65 -2.18 8.28
CA GLY A 428 -31.29 -2.75 8.27
C GLY A 428 -30.56 -2.55 9.59
N LEU A 429 -30.88 -1.49 10.34
CA LEU A 429 -30.29 -1.23 11.65
C LEU A 429 -30.93 -2.04 12.78
N ASN A 430 -32.03 -2.76 12.52
CA ASN A 430 -32.64 -3.64 13.52
C ASN A 430 -31.63 -4.66 14.06
N PHE A 431 -30.72 -5.15 13.22
CA PHE A 431 -29.65 -6.03 13.67
C PHE A 431 -28.78 -5.39 14.77
N PHE A 432 -28.42 -4.11 14.64
CA PHE A 432 -27.65 -3.40 15.67
C PHE A 432 -28.44 -3.19 16.96
N GLU A 433 -29.77 -3.10 16.90
CA GLU A 433 -30.59 -2.91 18.11
C GLU A 433 -30.77 -4.20 18.91
N HIS A 434 -30.80 -5.35 18.23
CA HIS A 434 -31.04 -6.66 18.85
C HIS A 434 -29.74 -7.42 19.14
N SER A 435 -28.61 -6.98 18.56
CA SER A 435 -27.30 -7.58 18.81
C SER A 435 -26.75 -7.17 20.17
N THR A 436 -26.40 -8.15 21.01
CA THR A 436 -25.71 -7.91 22.29
C THR A 436 -24.29 -7.38 22.11
N GLN A 437 -23.75 -7.45 20.89
CA GLN A 437 -22.42 -6.97 20.54
C GLN A 437 -22.42 -5.51 20.07
N ALA A 438 -23.59 -4.90 19.88
CA ALA A 438 -23.74 -3.56 19.35
C ALA A 438 -23.96 -2.53 20.47
N THR A 439 -23.18 -1.45 20.44
CA THR A 439 -23.23 -0.34 21.40
C THR A 439 -23.36 0.99 20.66
N SER A 440 -24.39 1.76 21.00
CA SER A 440 -24.57 3.08 20.41
C SER A 440 -23.84 4.16 21.22
N LEU A 441 -23.03 4.98 20.53
CA LEU A 441 -22.23 6.05 21.10
C LEU A 441 -22.47 7.35 20.34
N LYS A 442 -22.99 8.38 21.04
CA LYS A 442 -23.28 9.70 20.45
C LYS A 442 -22.03 10.39 19.90
N ASN A 443 -20.87 10.13 20.50
CA ASN A 443 -19.60 10.73 20.11
C ASN A 443 -19.05 10.20 18.78
N LEU A 444 -19.70 9.22 18.15
CA LEU A 444 -19.34 8.73 16.80
C LEU A 444 -20.06 9.50 15.67
N HIS A 445 -20.55 10.71 15.95
CA HIS A 445 -21.13 11.61 14.96
C HIS A 445 -20.47 12.99 14.95
N LEU A 446 -19.90 13.35 13.81
CA LEU A 446 -19.36 14.68 13.51
C LEU A 446 -20.48 15.60 13.00
N ALA A 447 -21.06 16.36 13.92
CA ALA A 447 -22.26 17.16 13.68
C ALA A 447 -22.00 18.51 12.98
N THR A 448 -20.77 19.05 13.07
CA THR A 448 -20.46 20.42 12.65
C THR A 448 -19.55 20.41 11.42
N SER A 449 -19.92 21.18 10.39
CA SER A 449 -19.04 21.37 9.23
C SER A 449 -17.85 22.25 9.60
N MET A 450 -16.66 21.87 9.13
CA MET A 450 -15.45 22.69 9.27
C MET A 450 -15.39 23.83 8.25
N ARG A 451 -16.31 23.80 7.27
CA ARG A 451 -16.42 24.80 6.20
C ARG A 451 -17.55 25.81 6.43
N SER A 452 -18.37 25.64 7.47
CA SER A 452 -19.43 26.59 7.78
C SER A 452 -18.84 27.81 8.49
N PHE A 453 -18.95 28.95 7.80
CA PHE A 453 -18.80 30.29 8.38
C PHE A 453 -20.06 30.70 9.12
#